data_AF-A0AAD8GPJ3-F1
#
_entry.id   AF-A0AAD8GPJ3-F1
#
_cell.length_a   1.000
_cell.length_b   1.000
_cell.length_c   1.000
_cell.angle_alpha   90.00
_cell.angle_beta   90.00
_cell.angle_gamma   90.00
#
_symmetry.space_group_name_H-M   'P 1'
#
loop_
_entity.id
_entity.type
_entity.pdbx_description
1 polymer ?
#
loop_
_entity_poly.entity_id
_entity_poly.type
_entity_poly.pdbx_seq_one_letter_code
_entity_poly.pdbx_strand_id
1 'polypeptide(L)'
;MPRGSLENHLFRRSSYFQQLSWNLRMRVALGAAKGLAYLHSLEAKVIYRDFKTSNILIDSVSEKEISLCQSGVFHCHTSIFVTCGRKYNARLSDFGLAKDGPVDGKSHVSTRVMGTYGYAAPEYMVTGHLTTKSDVYSFGVVLLEMLTGRRVIDKNRPTGEHNLIPWAKHYLTSKRKILYVMDVRIR
;
A
#
# COMPACT_ATOMS: atom_id res chain seq x y z
N MET A 1 8.88 -10.75 -9.98
CA MET A 1 7.51 -11.27 -10.08
C MET A 1 6.95 -10.95 -11.46
N PRO A 2 6.29 -11.90 -12.15
CA PRO A 2 5.96 -11.79 -13.58
C PRO A 2 4.94 -10.70 -13.93
N ARG A 3 4.06 -10.29 -13.00
CA ARG A 3 3.08 -9.21 -13.24
C ARG A 3 3.54 -7.84 -12.74
N GLY A 4 4.72 -7.76 -12.11
CA GLY A 4 5.28 -6.51 -11.60
C GLY A 4 4.52 -5.96 -10.37
N SER A 5 4.57 -4.64 -10.17
CA SER A 5 3.97 -3.96 -9.02
C SER A 5 2.55 -3.45 -9.32
N LEU A 6 1.78 -3.20 -8.27
CA LEU A 6 0.49 -2.54 -8.36
C LEU A 6 0.58 -1.18 -9.06
N GLU A 7 1.66 -0.43 -8.84
CA GLU A 7 1.94 0.82 -9.56
C GLU A 7 1.90 0.65 -11.08
N ASN A 8 2.46 -0.45 -11.61
CA ASN A 8 2.46 -0.72 -13.04
C ASN A 8 1.04 -0.86 -13.58
N HIS A 9 0.17 -1.57 -12.85
CA HIS A 9 -1.21 -1.79 -13.26
C HIS A 9 -2.14 -0.59 -13.07
N LEU A 10 -1.81 0.33 -12.15
CA LEU A 10 -2.60 1.54 -11.92
C LEU A 10 -2.27 2.65 -12.93
N PHE A 11 -1.00 2.88 -13.22
CA PHE A 11 -0.55 4.11 -13.89
C PHE A 11 0.08 3.90 -15.27
N ARG A 12 0.60 2.71 -15.60
CA ARG A 12 1.19 2.49 -16.93
C ARG A 12 0.09 2.19 -17.94
N ARG A 13 0.17 2.84 -19.09
CA ARG A 13 -0.63 2.53 -20.29
C ARG A 13 0.26 1.72 -21.23
N SER A 14 0.29 0.41 -21.04
CA SER A 14 0.99 -0.53 -21.91
C SER A 14 0.09 -1.75 -22.11
N SER A 15 0.11 -2.32 -23.31
CA SER A 15 -0.57 -3.60 -23.61
C SER A 15 -0.10 -4.74 -22.71
N TYR A 16 1.11 -4.64 -22.15
CA TYR A 16 1.67 -5.60 -21.22
C TYR A 16 1.00 -5.61 -19.83
N PHE A 17 0.50 -4.45 -19.37
CA PHE A 17 -0.11 -4.32 -18.05
C PHE A 17 -1.62 -4.16 -18.16
N GLN A 18 -2.36 -5.22 -17.83
CA GLN A 18 -3.82 -5.18 -17.78
C GLN A 18 -4.30 -4.31 -16.60
N GLN A 19 -5.27 -3.45 -16.85
CA GLN A 19 -5.90 -2.62 -15.82
C GLN A 19 -6.71 -3.49 -14.85
N LEU A 20 -6.54 -3.25 -13.55
CA LEU A 20 -7.24 -4.02 -12.51
C LEU A 20 -8.67 -3.51 -12.36
N SER A 21 -9.63 -4.44 -12.39
CA SER A 21 -11.02 -4.18 -12.01
C SER A 21 -11.11 -3.78 -10.53
N TRP A 22 -12.19 -3.11 -10.14
CA TRP A 22 -12.41 -2.71 -8.75
C TRP A 22 -12.28 -3.88 -7.77
N ASN A 23 -12.91 -5.00 -8.11
CA ASN A 23 -12.90 -6.19 -7.27
C ASN A 23 -11.48 -6.72 -7.05
N LEU A 24 -10.62 -6.66 -8.08
CA LEU A 24 -9.22 -7.06 -7.96
C LEU A 24 -8.39 -6.05 -7.15
N ARG A 25 -8.64 -4.74 -7.31
CA ARG A 25 -8.01 -3.70 -6.46
C ARG A 25 -8.32 -3.92 -4.99
N MET A 26 -9.59 -4.14 -4.64
CA MET A 26 -10.02 -4.42 -3.26
C MET A 26 -9.41 -5.70 -2.70
N ARG A 27 -9.27 -6.72 -3.54
CA ARG A 27 -8.59 -7.97 -3.18
C ARG A 27 -7.10 -7.77 -2.87
N VAL A 28 -6.39 -7.01 -3.70
CA VAL A 28 -4.99 -6.63 -3.47
C VAL A 28 -4.86 -5.78 -2.20
N ALA A 29 -5.75 -4.82 -1.99
CA ALA A 29 -5.79 -3.99 -0.78
C ALA A 29 -5.96 -4.84 0.49
N LEU A 30 -6.91 -5.77 0.48
CA LEU A 30 -7.15 -6.69 1.58
C LEU A 30 -5.94 -7.58 1.85
N GLY A 31 -5.29 -8.08 0.78
CA GLY A 31 -4.01 -8.76 0.87
C GLY A 31 -3.01 -7.86 1.58
N ALA A 32 -2.60 -6.75 0.98
CA ALA A 32 -1.60 -5.85 1.54
C ALA A 32 -1.89 -5.42 3.01
N ALA A 33 -3.16 -5.18 3.37
CA ALA A 33 -3.60 -4.89 4.74
C ALA A 33 -3.32 -6.04 5.72
N LYS A 34 -3.58 -7.30 5.34
CA LYS A 34 -3.27 -8.47 6.17
C LYS A 34 -1.78 -8.62 6.43
N GLY A 35 -0.95 -8.31 5.43
CA GLY A 35 0.51 -8.42 5.52
C GLY A 35 1.06 -7.34 6.44
N LEU A 36 0.51 -6.13 6.34
CA LEU A 36 0.84 -5.03 7.23
C LEU A 36 0.37 -5.31 8.67
N ALA A 37 -0.84 -5.82 8.84
CA ALA A 37 -1.37 -6.21 10.15
C ALA A 37 -0.53 -7.33 10.79
N TYR A 38 -0.07 -8.30 10.01
CA TYR A 38 0.83 -9.36 10.48
C TYR A 38 2.13 -8.75 11.04
N LEU A 39 2.80 -7.87 10.30
CA LEU A 39 4.00 -7.17 10.76
C LEU A 39 3.80 -6.45 12.09
N HIS A 40 2.67 -5.75 12.23
CA HIS A 40 2.33 -5.00 13.43
C HIS A 40 1.95 -5.89 14.61
N SER A 41 1.54 -7.14 14.35
CA SER A 41 1.17 -8.13 15.38
C SER A 41 2.36 -8.90 15.95
N LEU A 42 3.53 -8.83 15.29
CA LEU A 42 4.75 -9.46 15.78
C LEU A 42 5.15 -8.85 17.14
N GLU A 43 5.88 -9.62 17.95
CA GLU A 43 6.42 -9.14 19.23
C GLU A 43 7.30 -7.90 19.04
N ALA A 44 8.13 -7.91 18.00
CA ALA A 44 8.95 -6.77 17.60
C ALA A 44 8.13 -5.59 17.03
N LYS A 45 6.83 -5.74 16.75
CA LYS A 45 5.93 -4.72 16.16
C LYS A 45 6.56 -4.01 14.95
N VAL A 46 7.00 -4.78 13.97
CA VAL A 46 7.77 -4.28 12.82
C VAL A 46 6.99 -3.19 12.08
N ILE A 47 7.58 -2.01 11.96
CA ILE A 47 7.07 -0.86 11.20
C ILE A 47 7.70 -0.88 9.81
N TYR A 48 6.88 -0.94 8.77
CA TYR A 48 7.31 -1.14 7.40
C TYR A 48 7.92 0.13 6.77
N ARG A 49 7.40 1.31 7.12
CA ARG A 49 7.95 2.65 6.87
C ARG A 49 7.98 3.14 5.42
N ASP A 50 7.88 2.25 4.43
CA ASP A 50 7.87 2.62 3.00
C ASP A 50 6.69 2.00 2.22
N PHE A 51 5.51 2.03 2.83
CA PHE A 51 4.32 1.40 2.26
C PHE A 51 3.76 2.20 1.07
N LYS A 52 3.94 1.67 -0.15
CA LYS A 52 3.57 2.32 -1.42
C LYS A 52 3.17 1.34 -2.51
N THR A 53 2.51 1.82 -3.56
CA THR A 53 2.03 0.98 -4.67
C THR A 53 3.14 0.27 -5.45
N SER A 54 4.36 0.81 -5.49
CA SER A 54 5.52 0.13 -6.11
C SER A 54 6.01 -1.08 -5.33
N ASN A 55 5.82 -1.10 -4.01
CA ASN A 55 6.29 -2.16 -3.13
C ASN A 55 5.25 -3.28 -2.92
N ILE A 56 4.05 -3.12 -3.48
CA ILE A 56 3.02 -4.16 -3.54
C ILE A 56 3.15 -4.87 -4.89
N LEU A 57 3.66 -6.09 -4.86
CA LEU A 57 3.84 -6.91 -6.06
C LEU A 57 2.60 -7.77 -6.32
N ILE A 58 2.25 -7.92 -7.58
CA ILE A 58 1.13 -8.74 -8.04
C ILE A 58 1.69 -9.99 -8.73
N ASP A 59 1.09 -11.14 -8.44
CA ASP A 59 1.49 -12.41 -9.04
C ASP A 59 0.29 -13.25 -9.49
N SER A 60 0.50 -14.08 -10.49
CA SER A 60 -0.39 -15.20 -10.80
C SER A 60 -0.15 -16.34 -9.83
N VAL A 61 -1.21 -16.90 -9.26
CA VAL A 61 -1.08 -17.99 -8.30
C VAL A 61 -0.86 -19.31 -9.05
N SER A 62 0.15 -20.08 -8.67
CA SER A 62 0.23 -21.50 -9.04
C SER A 62 -0.63 -22.34 -8.08
N GLU A 63 -1.30 -23.40 -8.56
CA GLU A 63 -2.19 -24.21 -7.69
C GLU A 63 -1.49 -24.78 -6.45
N LYS A 64 -0.17 -25.04 -6.54
CA LYS A 64 0.67 -25.48 -5.41
C LYS A 64 0.82 -24.43 -4.30
N GLU A 65 0.76 -23.14 -4.60
CA GLU A 65 0.81 -22.08 -3.59
C GLU A 65 -0.55 -21.86 -2.89
N ILE A 66 -1.66 -22.28 -3.52
CA ILE A 66 -3.02 -22.13 -2.95
C ILE A 66 -3.19 -23.04 -1.72
N SER A 67 -2.69 -24.27 -1.75
CA SER A 67 -2.78 -25.20 -0.61
C SER A 67 -1.93 -24.75 0.58
N LEU A 68 -0.75 -24.17 0.32
CA LEU A 68 0.09 -23.54 1.34
C LEU A 68 -0.58 -22.28 1.90
N CYS A 69 -1.21 -21.43 1.08
CA CYS A 69 -1.91 -20.23 1.55
C CYS A 69 -3.06 -20.50 2.55
N GLN A 70 -3.57 -21.73 2.66
CA GLN A 70 -4.65 -22.10 3.59
C GLN A 70 -4.16 -22.29 5.05
N SER A 71 -2.85 -22.41 5.30
CA SER A 71 -2.31 -22.65 6.65
C SER A 71 -1.80 -21.40 7.38
N GLY A 72 -1.94 -20.21 6.80
CA GLY A 72 -1.57 -18.94 7.45
C GLY A 72 -0.11 -18.55 7.23
N VAL A 73 0.06 -17.37 6.59
CA VAL A 73 1.27 -16.54 6.46
C VAL A 73 2.62 -17.29 6.44
N PHE A 74 3.17 -17.52 5.24
CA PHE A 74 4.51 -18.07 5.07
C PHE A 74 5.57 -16.98 5.10
N HIS A 75 6.54 -17.16 6.00
CA HIS A 75 7.82 -16.45 5.99
C HIS A 75 8.65 -16.96 4.81
N CYS A 76 8.99 -16.07 3.88
CA CYS A 76 10.14 -16.25 3.01
C CYS A 76 11.07 -15.08 3.28
N HIS A 77 12.36 -15.36 3.47
CA HIS A 77 13.42 -14.49 3.99
C HIS A 77 13.65 -13.13 3.26
N THR A 78 12.74 -12.66 2.41
CA THR A 78 12.85 -11.38 1.70
C THR A 78 11.50 -10.79 1.25
N SER A 79 10.36 -11.44 1.52
CA SER A 79 9.03 -10.95 1.11
C SER A 79 7.92 -11.60 1.94
N ILE A 80 6.94 -10.79 2.37
CA ILE A 80 5.75 -11.31 3.05
C ILE A 80 4.69 -11.61 2.01
N PHE A 81 4.31 -12.89 1.95
CA PHE A 81 3.24 -13.36 1.09
C PHE A 81 1.91 -12.94 1.68
N VAL A 82 1.07 -12.29 0.86
CA VAL A 82 -0.27 -11.94 1.28
C VAL A 82 -1.34 -12.46 0.34
N THR A 83 -2.18 -13.32 0.89
CA THR A 83 -3.06 -14.15 0.09
C THR A 83 -4.10 -13.31 -0.65
N CYS A 84 -4.38 -13.64 -1.91
CA CYS A 84 -5.69 -13.39 -2.46
C CYS A 84 -6.13 -14.45 -3.50
N GLY A 85 -7.43 -14.73 -3.50
CA GLY A 85 -8.01 -15.97 -4.04
C GLY A 85 -7.83 -16.22 -5.54
N ARG A 86 -7.77 -17.52 -5.88
CA ARG A 86 -7.89 -18.23 -7.18
C ARG A 86 -7.20 -17.68 -8.44
N LYS A 87 -6.71 -16.43 -8.52
CA LYS A 87 -6.10 -15.86 -9.75
C LYS A 87 -5.00 -14.82 -9.54
N TYR A 88 -4.96 -14.11 -8.40
CA TYR A 88 -3.93 -13.10 -8.12
C TYR A 88 -3.50 -13.08 -6.64
N ASN A 89 -2.20 -13.11 -6.36
CA ASN A 89 -1.63 -12.88 -5.02
C ASN A 89 -0.96 -11.51 -4.94
N ALA A 90 -1.01 -10.89 -3.75
CA ALA A 90 -0.31 -9.63 -3.45
C ALA A 90 0.86 -9.91 -2.50
N ARG A 91 2.04 -9.34 -2.71
CA ARG A 91 3.18 -9.50 -1.80
C ARG A 91 3.77 -8.15 -1.44
N LEU A 92 4.11 -7.99 -0.17
CA LEU A 92 4.92 -6.85 0.27
C LEU A 92 6.40 -7.17 -0.02
N SER A 93 7.09 -6.23 -0.64
CA SER A 93 8.50 -6.32 -1.02
C SER A 93 9.30 -5.16 -0.42
N ASP A 94 10.62 -5.14 -0.55
CA ASP A 94 11.46 -4.00 -0.11
C ASP A 94 11.28 -3.59 1.38
N PHE A 95 11.90 -4.36 2.26
CA PHE A 95 11.94 -4.11 3.71
C PHE A 95 13.16 -3.28 4.12
N GLY A 96 13.87 -2.65 3.18
CA GLY A 96 15.14 -1.97 3.45
C GLY A 96 15.04 -0.78 4.42
N LEU A 97 13.84 -0.26 4.62
CA LEU A 97 13.55 0.81 5.58
C LEU A 97 12.77 0.34 6.81
N ALA A 98 12.39 -0.94 6.85
CA ALA A 98 11.62 -1.50 7.95
C ALA A 98 12.40 -1.40 9.26
N LYS A 99 11.68 -1.24 10.37
CA LYS A 99 12.27 -1.03 11.68
C LYS A 99 11.44 -1.70 12.74
N ASP A 100 12.09 -2.29 13.73
CA ASP A 100 11.37 -2.78 14.90
C ASP A 100 10.64 -1.64 15.59
N GLY A 101 9.49 -1.97 16.15
CA GLY A 101 8.65 -1.04 16.89
C GLY A 101 9.29 -0.60 18.21
N PRO A 102 8.58 0.23 18.98
CA PRO A 102 9.10 0.74 20.23
C PRO A 102 9.34 -0.38 21.24
N VAL A 103 10.55 -0.43 21.80
CA VAL A 103 10.90 -1.29 22.94
C VAL A 103 10.75 -0.54 24.28
N ASP A 104 10.73 -1.29 25.38
CA ASP A 104 10.75 -0.74 26.76
C ASP A 104 9.61 0.21 27.10
N GLY A 105 8.40 -0.07 26.61
CA GLY A 105 7.19 0.72 26.93
C GLY A 105 7.12 2.09 26.25
N LYS A 106 8.04 2.42 25.34
CA LYS A 106 7.98 3.65 24.54
C LYS A 106 6.76 3.63 23.61
N SER A 107 6.23 4.81 23.28
CA SER A 107 5.08 4.96 22.37
C SER A 107 5.47 5.01 20.89
N HIS A 108 6.75 5.31 20.59
CA HIS A 108 7.25 5.54 19.23
C HIS A 108 8.75 5.23 19.11
N VAL A 109 9.22 5.14 17.88
CA VAL A 109 10.62 5.02 17.52
C VAL A 109 11.12 6.37 17.01
N SER A 110 12.01 7.03 17.74
CA SER A 110 12.65 8.27 17.27
C SER A 110 13.72 7.92 16.24
N THR A 111 13.59 8.41 15.02
CA THR A 111 14.51 8.09 13.92
C THR A 111 14.57 9.23 12.91
N ARG A 112 15.65 9.31 12.13
CA ARG A 112 15.69 10.22 10.97
C ARG A 112 14.48 9.97 10.10
N VAL A 113 13.83 11.02 9.62
CA VAL A 113 12.71 10.89 8.69
C VAL A 113 13.22 10.27 7.39
N MET A 114 12.67 9.10 7.06
CA MET A 114 12.90 8.33 5.83
C MET A 114 11.57 7.72 5.37
N GLY A 115 11.47 7.49 4.06
CA GLY A 115 10.28 6.96 3.37
C GLY A 115 10.09 7.67 2.04
N THR A 116 9.14 7.19 1.23
CA THR A 116 8.83 7.81 -0.06
C THR A 116 7.96 9.07 0.11
N TYR A 117 8.37 10.16 -0.56
CA TYR A 117 7.64 11.43 -0.52
C TYR A 117 6.19 11.29 -1.01
N GLY A 118 5.25 11.86 -0.25
CA GLY A 118 3.80 11.76 -0.49
C GLY A 118 3.11 10.64 0.31
N TYR A 119 3.84 9.62 0.76
CA TYR A 119 3.27 8.50 1.55
C TYR A 119 3.48 8.68 3.05
N ALA A 120 4.51 9.42 3.46
CA ALA A 120 4.86 9.59 4.87
C ALA A 120 3.77 10.37 5.64
N ALA A 121 3.44 9.87 6.82
CA ALA A 121 2.47 10.50 7.70
C ALA A 121 2.94 11.89 8.17
N PRO A 122 2.06 12.91 8.19
CA PRO A 122 2.46 14.28 8.49
C PRO A 122 3.03 14.42 9.91
N GLU A 123 2.46 13.71 10.89
CA GLU A 123 2.96 13.70 12.26
C GLU A 123 4.37 13.11 12.36
N TYR A 124 4.68 12.07 11.58
CA TYR A 124 6.02 11.49 11.51
C TYR A 124 7.02 12.44 10.83
N MET A 125 6.60 13.13 9.77
CA MET A 125 7.44 14.12 9.08
C MET A 125 7.85 15.29 9.98
N VAL A 126 6.95 15.72 10.88
CA VAL A 126 7.20 16.85 11.79
C VAL A 126 8.00 16.43 13.02
N THR A 127 7.65 15.29 13.62
CA THR A 127 8.20 14.89 14.93
C THR A 127 9.39 13.93 14.84
N GLY A 128 9.54 13.21 13.72
CA GLY A 128 10.45 12.06 13.64
C GLY A 128 10.00 10.84 14.45
N HIS A 129 8.79 10.87 15.04
CA HIS A 129 8.23 9.77 15.80
C HIS A 129 7.57 8.76 14.86
N LEU A 130 8.26 7.66 14.63
CA LEU A 130 7.77 6.57 13.81
C LEU A 130 6.92 5.61 14.64
N THR A 131 5.72 5.27 14.14
CA THR A 131 4.79 4.35 14.79
C THR A 131 4.13 3.42 13.76
N THR A 132 3.45 2.37 14.21
CA THR A 132 2.60 1.54 13.33
C THR A 132 1.48 2.34 12.68
N LYS A 133 1.05 3.46 13.27
CA LYS A 133 0.05 4.37 12.68
C LYS A 133 0.59 5.13 11.46
N SER A 134 1.90 5.34 11.39
CA SER A 134 2.54 5.94 10.21
C SER A 134 2.37 5.05 8.97
N ASP A 135 2.43 3.72 9.14
CA ASP A 135 2.13 2.76 8.08
C ASP A 135 0.64 2.77 7.70
N VAL A 136 -0.26 2.91 8.68
CA VAL A 136 -1.71 3.00 8.42
C VAL A 136 -2.04 4.22 7.56
N TYR A 137 -1.41 5.36 7.81
CA TYR A 137 -1.53 6.54 6.95
C TYR A 137 -1.07 6.23 5.52
N SER A 138 0.11 5.63 5.38
CA SER A 138 0.69 5.25 4.09
C SER A 138 -0.20 4.26 3.32
N PHE A 139 -0.83 3.30 4.02
CA PHE A 139 -1.85 2.42 3.45
C PHE A 139 -3.09 3.19 2.96
N GLY A 140 -3.54 4.20 3.70
CA GLY A 140 -4.62 5.10 3.26
C GLY A 140 -4.29 5.84 1.96
N VAL A 141 -3.04 6.28 1.80
CA VAL A 141 -2.55 6.87 0.54
C VAL A 141 -2.66 5.88 -0.62
N VAL A 142 -2.22 4.62 -0.42
CA VAL A 142 -2.35 3.55 -1.42
C VAL A 142 -3.81 3.28 -1.79
N LEU A 143 -4.74 3.29 -0.82
CA LEU A 143 -6.16 3.14 -1.11
C LEU A 143 -6.70 4.27 -1.99
N LEU A 144 -6.26 5.51 -1.78
CA LEU A 144 -6.63 6.65 -2.63
C LEU A 144 -6.08 6.50 -4.05
N GLU A 145 -4.86 6.01 -4.21
CA GLU A 145 -4.31 5.70 -5.53
C GLU A 145 -5.12 4.61 -6.24
N MET A 146 -5.49 3.54 -5.53
CA MET A 146 -6.35 2.48 -6.07
C MET A 146 -7.75 2.96 -6.41
N LEU A 147 -8.32 3.89 -5.64
CA LEU A 147 -9.66 4.43 -5.88
C LEU A 147 -9.68 5.39 -7.07
N THR A 148 -8.69 6.28 -7.15
CA THR A 148 -8.68 7.40 -8.10
C THR A 148 -7.91 7.09 -9.38
N GLY A 149 -7.02 6.09 -9.36
CA GLY A 149 -6.12 5.81 -10.47
C GLY A 149 -5.11 6.94 -10.73
N ARG A 150 -4.93 7.85 -9.75
CA ARG A 150 -4.00 9.00 -9.81
C ARG A 150 -2.76 8.70 -8.96
N ARG A 151 -1.59 9.14 -9.41
CA ARG A 151 -0.35 9.09 -8.63
C ARG A 151 -0.44 10.06 -7.44
N VAL A 152 0.19 9.73 -6.32
CA VAL A 152 0.24 10.63 -5.15
C VAL A 152 0.81 12.00 -5.52
N ILE A 153 1.90 12.01 -6.29
CA ILE A 153 2.58 13.22 -6.75
C ILE A 153 2.63 13.21 -8.28
N ASP A 154 2.05 14.23 -8.91
CA ASP A 154 1.95 14.33 -10.36
C ASP A 154 2.05 15.80 -10.80
N LYS A 155 3.23 16.19 -11.28
CA LYS A 155 3.54 17.57 -11.69
C LYS A 155 2.86 17.97 -13.01
N ASN A 156 2.25 17.02 -13.72
CA ASN A 156 1.55 17.29 -14.98
C ASN A 156 0.08 17.70 -14.77
N ARG A 157 -0.39 17.71 -13.52
CA ARG A 157 -1.75 18.13 -13.17
C ARG A 157 -1.86 19.65 -13.01
N PRO A 158 -3.08 20.21 -13.01
CA PRO A 158 -3.27 21.62 -12.70
C PRO A 158 -2.70 22.01 -11.34
N THR A 159 -2.35 23.28 -11.19
CA THR A 159 -1.89 23.86 -9.92
C THR A 159 -2.93 23.61 -8.82
N GLY A 160 -2.48 23.09 -7.68
CA GLY A 160 -3.36 22.66 -6.58
C GLY A 160 -3.77 21.18 -6.64
N GLU A 161 -3.56 20.50 -7.76
CA GLU A 161 -3.82 19.04 -7.92
C GLU A 161 -2.55 18.19 -7.97
N HIS A 162 -1.36 18.80 -7.84
CA HIS A 162 -0.09 18.07 -7.89
C HIS A 162 0.04 17.00 -6.80
N ASN A 163 -0.59 17.21 -5.64
CA ASN A 163 -0.62 16.25 -4.54
C ASN A 163 -2.04 15.70 -4.37
N LEU A 164 -2.15 14.38 -4.48
CA LEU A 164 -3.40 13.63 -4.39
C LEU A 164 -4.12 13.84 -3.05
N ILE A 165 -3.39 13.94 -1.94
CA ILE A 165 -3.96 13.95 -0.59
C ILE A 165 -4.79 15.21 -0.30
N PRO A 166 -4.24 16.43 -0.39
CA PRO A 166 -5.02 17.63 -0.16
C PRO A 166 -6.16 17.75 -1.17
N TRP A 167 -5.94 17.38 -2.44
CA TRP A 167 -6.99 17.37 -3.46
C TRP A 167 -8.14 16.40 -3.13
N ALA A 168 -7.83 15.14 -2.80
CA ALA A 168 -8.83 14.12 -2.52
C ALA A 168 -9.62 14.42 -1.24
N LYS A 169 -9.00 15.08 -0.25
CA LYS A 169 -9.61 15.41 1.06
C LYS A 169 -10.96 16.12 0.92
N HIS A 170 -11.12 16.99 -0.09
CA HIS A 170 -12.37 17.70 -0.36
C HIS A 170 -13.55 16.78 -0.73
N TYR A 171 -13.25 15.59 -1.28
CA TYR A 171 -14.24 14.62 -1.75
C TYR A 171 -14.55 13.53 -0.73
N LEU A 172 -13.62 13.23 0.18
CA LEU A 172 -13.79 12.18 1.20
C LEU A 172 -14.84 12.50 2.27
N THR A 173 -15.30 13.75 2.33
CA THR A 173 -16.31 14.21 3.30
C THR A 173 -17.72 13.68 3.02
N SER A 174 -18.00 13.16 1.82
CA SER A 174 -19.33 12.66 1.45
C SER A 174 -19.25 11.45 0.53
N LYS A 175 -20.04 10.42 0.83
CA LYS A 175 -20.15 9.21 0.00
C LYS A 175 -20.51 9.52 -1.45
N ARG A 176 -21.36 10.52 -1.70
CA ARG A 176 -21.70 10.95 -3.07
C ARG A 176 -20.53 11.63 -3.77
N LYS A 177 -19.75 12.44 -3.04
CA LYS A 177 -18.59 13.14 -3.58
C LYS A 177 -17.45 12.19 -3.97
N ILE A 178 -17.29 11.07 -3.25
CA ILE A 178 -16.32 10.03 -3.58
C ILE A 178 -16.51 9.50 -5.01
N LEU A 179 -17.75 9.35 -5.47
CA LEU A 179 -18.04 8.84 -6.81
C LEU A 179 -17.40 9.72 -7.91
N TYR A 180 -17.23 11.02 -7.69
CA TYR A 180 -16.64 11.96 -8.66
C TYR A 180 -15.14 11.77 -8.86
N VAL A 181 -14.45 11.20 -7.86
CA VAL A 181 -12.99 10.99 -7.92
C VAL A 181 -12.61 9.56 -8.24
N MET A 182 -13.59 8.65 -8.29
CA MET A 182 -13.36 7.27 -8.70
C MET A 182 -12.80 7.20 -10.11
N ASP A 183 -11.79 6.35 -10.27
CA ASP A 183 -11.18 6.06 -11.55
C ASP A 183 -12.26 5.62 -12.55
N VAL A 184 -12.32 6.30 -13.69
CA VAL A 184 -13.31 6.03 -14.74
C VAL A 184 -13.25 4.60 -15.26
N ARG A 185 -12.11 3.91 -15.08
CA ARG A 185 -11.89 2.51 -15.49
C ARG A 185 -12.55 1.49 -14.56
N ILE A 186 -13.03 1.92 -13.40
CA ILE A 186 -13.66 1.05 -12.38
C ILE A 186 -15.08 1.47 -12.03
N ARG A 187 -15.60 2.53 -12.65
CA ARG A 187 -17.03 2.86 -12.63
C ARG A 187 -17.78 1.84 -13.47
#